data_AF-A0A2M8GEF8-F1
#
_entry.id   AF-A0A2M8GEF8-F1
#
_cell.length_a   1.000
_cell.length_b   1.000
_cell.length_c   1.000
_cell.angle_alpha   90.00
_cell.angle_beta   90.00
_cell.angle_gamma   90.00
#
_symmetry.space_group_name_H-M   'P 1'
#
loop_
_entity.id
_entity.type
_entity.pdbx_description
1 polymer ?
#
loop_
_entity_poly.entity_id
_entity_poly.type
_entity_poly.pdbx_seq_one_letter_code
_entity_poly.pdbx_strand_id
1 'polypeptide(L)' 'ILAEGDAILLNIYHVIEVNPAKWPKVNAAGGKAFADFMVARETQEVIKTFGTDKFGSPLFFPDAGKKVEDMGK' A
#
# COMPACT_ATOMS: atom_id res chain seq x y z
N ILE A 1 -11.34 -14.49 18.50
CA ILE A 1 -11.04 -13.05 18.28
C ILE A 1 -12.32 -12.39 17.80
N LEU A 2 -12.69 -11.21 18.32
CA LEU A 2 -14.02 -10.64 18.12
C LEU A 2 -14.18 -9.80 16.84
N ALA A 3 -13.11 -9.12 16.38
CA ALA A 3 -13.19 -8.13 15.29
C ALA A 3 -12.03 -8.23 14.27
N GLU A 4 -11.29 -9.35 14.23
CA GLU A 4 -10.20 -9.52 13.27
C GLU A 4 -10.73 -9.67 11.84
N GLY A 5 -10.24 -8.81 10.95
CA GLY A 5 -10.64 -8.78 9.54
C GLY A 5 -11.91 -7.98 9.26
N ASP A 6 -12.48 -7.28 10.25
CA ASP A 6 -13.64 -6.41 10.04
C ASP A 6 -13.28 -5.26 9.07
N ALA A 7 -14.11 -5.06 8.04
CA ALA A 7 -13.92 -4.03 7.03
C ALA A 7 -13.78 -2.62 7.62
N ILE A 8 -14.43 -2.31 8.75
CA ILE A 8 -14.33 -0.98 9.40
C ILE A 8 -12.95 -0.70 9.99
N LEU A 9 -12.17 -1.75 10.26
CA LEU A 9 -10.83 -1.65 10.85
C LEU A 9 -9.71 -1.75 9.81
N LEU A 10 -10.05 -1.80 8.52
CA LEU A 10 -9.05 -1.76 7.45
C LEU A 10 -8.30 -0.43 7.46
N ASN A 11 -6.97 -0.51 7.53
CA ASN A 11 -6.07 0.64 7.48
C ASN A 11 -5.33 0.67 6.15
N ILE A 12 -6.00 1.17 5.12
CA ILE A 12 -5.53 1.15 3.72
C ILE A 12 -4.59 2.34 3.45
N TYR A 13 -3.41 2.04 2.93
CA TYR A 13 -2.40 3.05 2.61
C TYR A 13 -2.50 3.45 1.14
N HIS A 14 -2.34 4.74 0.87
CA HIS A 14 -2.42 5.29 -0.49
C HIS A 14 -1.15 6.08 -0.83
N VAL A 15 -0.70 5.95 -2.07
CA VAL A 15 0.27 6.87 -2.68
C VAL A 15 -0.50 7.84 -3.57
N ILE A 16 -0.37 9.13 -3.30
CA ILE A 16 -1.06 10.18 -4.06
C ILE A 16 -0.01 11.09 -4.69
N GLU A 17 0.07 11.05 -6.02
CA GLU A 17 0.94 11.93 -6.78
C GLU A 17 0.46 13.39 -6.69
N VAL A 18 1.41 14.30 -6.48
CA VAL A 18 1.11 15.73 -6.39
C VAL A 18 0.86 16.30 -7.79
N ASN A 19 -0.23 17.05 -7.96
CA ASN A 19 -0.60 17.66 -9.24
C ASN A 19 0.45 18.71 -9.70
N PRO A 20 1.19 18.46 -10.79
CA PRO A 20 2.22 19.38 -11.27
C PRO A 20 1.68 20.65 -11.92
N ALA A 21 0.44 20.63 -12.44
CA ALA A 21 -0.20 21.84 -12.99
C ALA A 21 -0.51 22.86 -11.88
N LYS A 22 -0.79 22.38 -10.66
CA LYS A 22 -0.94 23.25 -9.48
C LYS A 22 0.39 23.56 -8.81
N TRP A 23 1.35 22.63 -8.86
CA TRP A 23 2.64 22.76 -8.17
C TRP A 23 3.82 22.53 -9.14
N PRO A 24 4.20 23.53 -9.95
CA PRO A 24 5.15 23.33 -11.05
C PRO A 24 6.58 22.95 -10.64
N LYS A 25 6.93 23.16 -9.36
CA LYS A 25 8.26 22.83 -8.80
C LYS A 25 8.35 21.41 -8.25
N VAL A 26 7.25 20.64 -8.27
CA VAL A 26 7.26 19.28 -7.73
C VAL A 26 8.04 18.34 -8.64
N ASN A 27 8.69 17.33 -8.04
CA ASN A 27 9.32 16.25 -8.79
C ASN A 27 8.25 15.24 -9.28
N ALA A 28 7.50 15.61 -10.31
CA ALA A 28 6.43 14.77 -10.85
C ALA A 28 6.94 13.41 -11.35
N ALA A 29 8.09 13.38 -12.03
CA ALA A 29 8.70 12.15 -12.52
C ALA A 29 9.07 11.20 -11.37
N GLY A 30 9.67 11.73 -10.29
CA GLY A 30 9.99 10.95 -9.10
C GLY A 30 8.75 10.46 -8.35
N GLY A 31 7.72 11.30 -8.25
CA GLY A 31 6.42 10.92 -7.66
C GLY A 31 5.78 9.75 -8.40
N LYS A 32 5.71 9.82 -9.72
CA LYS A 32 5.22 8.74 -10.56
C LYS A 32 6.06 7.48 -10.43
N ALA A 33 7.39 7.60 -10.49
CA ALA A 33 8.29 6.46 -10.35
C ALA A 33 8.11 5.74 -9.00
N PHE A 34 7.89 6.49 -7.93
CA PHE A 34 7.59 5.92 -6.61
C PHE A 34 6.21 5.25 -6.55
N ALA A 35 5.18 5.87 -7.14
CA ALA A 35 3.85 5.26 -7.22
C ALA A 35 3.89 3.94 -7.99
N ASP A 36 4.55 3.91 -9.15
CA ASP A 36 4.75 2.72 -9.97
C ASP A 36 5.56 1.65 -9.20
N PHE A 37 6.61 2.05 -8.48
CA PHE A 37 7.40 1.16 -7.62
C PHE A 37 6.55 0.52 -6.52
N MET A 38 5.70 1.30 -5.83
CA MET A 38 4.91 0.80 -4.71
C MET A 38 3.87 -0.24 -5.14
N VAL A 39 3.33 -0.14 -6.36
CA VAL A 39 2.36 -1.11 -6.89
C VAL A 39 3.00 -2.26 -7.69
N ALA A 40 4.32 -2.22 -7.92
CA ALA A 40 5.03 -3.27 -8.63
C ALA A 40 4.95 -4.62 -7.89
N ARG A 41 4.87 -5.71 -8.65
CA ARG A 41 4.72 -7.08 -8.11
C ARG A 41 5.83 -7.41 -7.11
N GLU A 42 7.08 -7.10 -7.47
CA GLU A 42 8.25 -7.36 -6.64
C GLU A 42 8.18 -6.62 -5.30
N THR A 43 7.72 -5.37 -5.31
CA THR A 43 7.55 -4.57 -4.09
C THR A 43 6.43 -5.13 -3.21
N GLN A 44 5.32 -5.56 -3.82
CA GLN A 44 4.21 -6.19 -3.10
C GLN A 44 4.64 -7.51 -2.44
N GLU A 45 5.54 -8.29 -3.05
CA GLU A 45 6.13 -9.48 -2.41
C GLU A 45 7.00 -9.12 -1.18
N VAL A 46 7.77 -8.04 -1.25
CA VAL A 46 8.54 -7.54 -0.09
C VAL A 46 7.60 -7.10 1.05
N ILE A 47 6.53 -6.38 0.72
CA ILE A 47 5.51 -5.96 1.70
C ILE A 47 4.90 -7.17 2.42
N LYS A 48 4.57 -8.22 1.65
CA LYS A 48 3.95 -9.45 2.17
C LYS A 48 4.76 -10.16 3.24
N THR A 49 6.08 -10.07 3.21
CA THR A 49 6.96 -10.77 4.15
C THR A 49 7.55 -9.85 5.22
N PHE A 50 7.34 -8.54 5.10
CA PHE A 50 7.93 -7.56 6.00
C PHE A 50 7.51 -7.79 7.46
N GLY A 51 8.50 -7.85 8.35
CA GLY A 51 8.30 -8.03 9.80
C GLY A 51 8.21 -9.49 10.27
N THR A 52 8.06 -10.46 9.37
CA THR A 52 7.90 -11.88 9.72
C THR A 52 9.03 -12.39 10.61
N ASP A 53 10.28 -12.16 10.24
CA ASP A 53 11.45 -12.65 10.98
C ASP A 53 11.55 -12.09 12.41
N LYS A 54 11.05 -10.87 12.63
CA LYS A 54 11.16 -10.16 13.91
C LYS A 54 9.94 -10.33 14.80
N PHE A 55 8.74 -10.42 14.21
CA PHE A 55 7.47 -10.37 14.92
C PHE A 55 6.68 -11.67 14.81
N GLY A 56 7.15 -12.65 14.03
CA GLY A 56 6.49 -13.95 13.83
C GLY A 56 5.29 -13.91 12.87
N SER A 57 4.96 -12.73 12.33
CA SER A 57 3.87 -12.52 11.38
C SER A 57 4.17 -11.31 10.48
N PRO A 58 3.56 -11.23 9.28
CA PRO A 58 3.67 -10.04 8.45
C PRO A 58 2.96 -8.85 9.10
N LEU A 59 3.55 -7.67 8.97
CA LEU A 59 2.97 -6.42 9.49
C LEU A 59 2.02 -5.74 8.50
N PHE A 60 2.17 -6.03 7.20
CA PHE A 60 1.43 -5.39 6.13
C PHE A 60 0.90 -6.43 5.15
N PHE A 61 -0.22 -6.12 4.51
CA PHE A 61 -0.88 -6.98 3.55
C PHE A 61 -0.96 -6.27 2.19
N PRO A 62 -0.43 -6.88 1.12
CA PRO A 62 -0.46 -6.29 -0.22
C PRO A 62 -1.89 -6.08 -0.73
N ASP A 63 -2.16 -4.91 -1.29
CA ASP A 63 -3.47 -4.48 -1.75
C ASP A 63 -3.50 -3.98 -3.20
N ALA A 64 -2.34 -3.84 -3.84
CA ALA A 64 -2.28 -3.37 -5.22
C ALA A 64 -3.13 -4.25 -6.16
N GLY A 65 -4.06 -3.62 -6.88
CA GLY A 65 -4.97 -4.30 -7.81
C GLY A 65 -6.16 -5.01 -7.15
N LYS A 66 -6.36 -4.87 -5.84
CA LYS A 66 -7.53 -5.38 -5.12
C LYS A 66 -8.55 -4.26 -4.89
N LYS A 67 -9.81 -4.62 -4.69
CA LYS A 67 -10.84 -3.68 -4.23
C LYS A 67 -10.98 -3.77 -2.73
N VAL A 68 -11.40 -2.67 -2.10
CA VAL A 68 -11.61 -2.62 -0.64
C VAL A 68 -12.61 -3.67 -0.20
N GLU A 69 -13.65 -3.87 -1.02
CA GLU A 69 -14.67 -4.92 -0.83
C GLU A 69 -14.10 -6.33 -0.73
N ASP A 70 -12.90 -6.58 -1.26
CA ASP A 70 -12.24 -7.89 -1.27
C ASP A 70 -11.28 -8.09 -0.07
N MET A 71 -11.11 -7.09 0.81
CA MET A 71 -10.05 -7.07 1.84
C MET A 71 -10.53 -7.31 3.27
N GLY A 72 -11.84 -7.27 3.53
CA GLY A 72 -12.47 -7.50 4.84
C GLY A 72 -13.46 -8.67 4.83
N LYS A 73 -13.93 -9.08 6.01
CA LYS A 73 -14.99 -10.07 6.21
C LYS A 73 -16.33 -9.43 6.55
#